data_AF-A0A239KZA5-F1
#
_entry.id   AF-A0A239KZA5-F1
#
_cell.length_a   1.000
_cell.length_b   1.000
_cell.length_c   1.000
_cell.angle_alpha   90.00
_cell.angle_beta   90.00
_cell.angle_gamma   90.00
#
_symmetry.space_group_name_H-M   'P 1'
#
loop_
_entity.id
_entity.type
_entity.pdbx_description
1 polymer ?
#
loop_
_entity_poly.entity_id
_entity_poly.type
_entity_poly.pdbx_seq_one_letter_code
_entity_poly.pdbx_strand_id
1 'polypeptide(L)' 'MSYHKRFDTSSDEIERLIYYMPTVAERARGEWAHRFATSIVKQSKRPNWRPSPKQSSMMSRLVAEMFAHGKEEGDCNVIE' A
#
# COMPACT_ATOMS: atom_id res chain seq x y z
N MET A 1 28.30 -15.78 5.88
CA MET A 1 26.90 -15.61 5.46
C MET A 1 26.47 -14.15 5.66
N SER A 2 26.43 -13.35 4.59
CA SER A 2 25.90 -11.99 4.66
C SER A 2 24.43 -12.04 4.23
N TYR A 3 23.51 -11.90 5.20
CA TYR A 3 22.07 -11.82 4.92
C TYR A 3 21.78 -10.46 4.28
N HIS A 4 21.98 -10.34 2.97
CA HIS A 4 21.44 -9.23 2.21
C HIS A 4 19.93 -9.43 2.16
N LYS A 5 19.24 -8.86 3.17
CA LYS A 5 17.79 -8.80 3.26
C LYS A 5 17.29 -8.19 1.96
N ARG A 6 16.69 -9.01 1.11
CA ARG A 6 16.13 -8.62 -0.19
C ARG A 6 14.95 -7.69 0.06
N PHE A 7 15.23 -6.39 0.14
CA PHE A 7 14.21 -5.34 0.16
C PHE A 7 13.87 -4.86 -1.26
N ASP A 8 14.07 -5.72 -2.26
CA ASP A 8 13.62 -5.42 -3.61
C ASP A 8 12.17 -5.87 -3.73
N THR A 9 11.25 -4.91 -3.57
CA THR A 9 9.82 -5.13 -3.86
C THR A 9 9.70 -5.28 -5.37
N SER A 10 9.14 -6.39 -5.85
CA SER A 10 8.99 -6.63 -7.29
C SER A 10 8.17 -5.53 -7.97
N SER A 11 8.38 -5.32 -9.27
CA SER A 11 7.61 -4.32 -10.05
C SER A 11 6.10 -4.54 -9.92
N ASP A 12 5.66 -5.78 -10.07
CA ASP A 12 4.25 -6.16 -9.97
C ASP A 12 3.66 -5.84 -8.57
N GLU A 13 4.44 -6.05 -7.51
CA GLU A 13 4.01 -5.71 -6.16
C GLU A 13 3.97 -4.18 -5.97
N ILE A 14 4.93 -3.43 -6.52
CA ILE A 14 4.88 -1.96 -6.50
C ILE A 14 3.64 -1.45 -7.23
N GLU A 15 3.31 -2.00 -8.40
CA GLU A 15 2.12 -1.64 -9.17
C GLU A 15 0.84 -1.94 -8.40
N ARG A 16 0.74 -3.13 -7.79
CA ARG A 16 -0.36 -3.50 -6.90
C ARG A 16 -0.50 -2.52 -5.74
N LEU A 17 0.60 -2.15 -5.09
CA LEU A 17 0.56 -1.21 -3.97
C LEU A 17 0.12 0.18 -4.42
N ILE A 18 0.64 0.70 -5.54
CA ILE A 18 0.24 1.99 -6.11
C ILE A 18 -1.24 1.99 -6.44
N TYR A 19 -1.75 0.90 -7.03
CA TYR A 19 -3.16 0.75 -7.39
C TYR A 19 -4.10 0.98 -6.19
N TYR A 20 -3.74 0.52 -5.00
CA TYR A 20 -4.56 0.67 -3.80
C TYR A 20 -4.35 1.99 -3.04
N MET A 21 -3.29 2.77 -3.32
CA MET A 21 -3.03 4.01 -2.59
C MET A 21 -4.15 5.06 -2.67
N PRO A 22 -4.89 5.25 -3.79
CA PRO A 22 -6.06 6.13 -3.80
C PRO A 22 -7.12 5.71 -2.77
N THR A 23 -7.44 4.42 -2.69
CA THR A 23 -8.41 3.89 -1.73
C THR A 23 -7.91 4.00 -0.30
N VAL A 24 -6.62 3.76 -0.05
CA VAL A 24 -5.99 4.01 1.25
C VAL A 24 -6.13 5.48 1.64
N ALA A 25 -5.90 6.42 0.71
CA ALA A 25 -6.04 7.85 1.00
C ALA A 25 -7.48 8.23 1.35
N GLU A 26 -8.45 7.67 0.65
CA GLU A 26 -9.89 7.90 0.87
C GLU A 26 -10.38 7.33 2.21
N ARG A 27 -9.92 6.13 2.58
CA ARG A 27 -10.37 5.40 3.78
C ARG A 27 -9.50 5.66 5.02
N ALA A 28 -8.41 6.41 4.88
CA ALA A 28 -7.49 6.69 5.97
C ALA A 28 -8.17 7.49 7.10
N ARG A 29 -8.27 6.88 8.28
CA ARG A 29 -8.76 7.56 9.50
C ARG A 29 -7.77 8.59 10.06
N GLY A 30 -6.48 8.46 9.73
CA GLY A 30 -5.41 9.34 10.21
C GLY A 30 -4.86 10.26 9.12
N GLU A 31 -4.63 11.52 9.47
CA GLU A 31 -4.09 12.54 8.56
C GLU A 31 -2.75 12.11 7.94
N TRP A 32 -1.89 11.45 8.73
CA TRP A 32 -0.61 10.95 8.25
C TRP A 32 -0.79 9.95 7.10
N ALA A 33 -1.67 8.96 7.26
CA ALA A 33 -1.90 7.93 6.25
C ALA A 33 -2.52 8.52 4.98
N HIS A 34 -3.47 9.45 5.14
CA HIS A 34 -4.08 10.18 4.03
C HIS A 34 -3.02 10.96 3.23
N ARG A 35 -2.19 11.76 3.90
CA ARG A 35 -1.13 12.56 3.26
C ARG A 35 -0.06 11.68 2.62
N PHE A 36 0.34 10.61 3.29
CA PHE A 36 1.31 9.66 2.76
C PHE A 36 0.81 9.01 1.47
N ALA A 37 -0.37 8.39 1.49
CA ALA A 37 -0.96 7.73 0.34
C ALA A 37 -1.18 8.70 -0.83
N THR A 38 -1.70 9.90 -0.55
CA THR A 38 -1.82 10.98 -1.55
C THR A 38 -0.48 11.36 -2.17
N SER A 39 0.59 11.40 -1.37
CA SER A 39 1.94 11.70 -1.87
C SER A 39 2.45 10.61 -2.82
N ILE A 40 2.16 9.33 -2.53
CA ILE A 40 2.52 8.21 -3.39
C ILE A 40 1.76 8.29 -4.71
N VAL A 41 0.44 8.52 -4.69
CA VAL A 41 -0.39 8.68 -5.90
C VAL A 41 0.13 9.80 -6.82
N LYS A 42 0.65 10.89 -6.24
CA LYS A 42 1.23 12.00 -7.02
C LYS A 42 2.61 11.64 -7.58
N GLN A 43 3.46 11.02 -6.76
CA GLN A 43 4.83 10.70 -7.14
C GLN A 43 4.91 9.55 -8.15
N SER A 44 4.01 8.56 -8.07
CA SER A 44 3.98 7.40 -8.97
C SER A 44 3.74 7.75 -10.44
N LYS A 45 3.21 8.95 -10.72
CA LYS A 45 3.02 9.46 -12.08
C LYS A 45 4.31 9.97 -12.73
N ARG A 46 5.38 10.13 -11.97
CA ARG A 46 6.66 10.63 -12.50
C ARG A 46 7.40 9.52 -13.25
N PRO A 47 7.98 9.81 -14.42
CA PRO A 47 8.76 8.82 -15.16
C PRO A 47 9.94 8.36 -14.29
N ASN A 48 10.25 7.06 -14.34
CA ASN A 48 11.32 6.41 -13.58
C ASN A 48 11.21 6.54 -12.04
N TRP A 49 10.05 6.94 -11.52
CA TRP A 49 9.86 6.94 -10.08
C TRP A 49 9.83 5.51 -9.54
N ARG A 50 10.57 5.29 -8.45
CA ARG A 50 10.48 4.07 -7.65
C ARG A 50 10.37 4.43 -6.18
N PRO A 51 9.48 3.76 -5.42
CA PRO A 51 9.43 3.97 -3.99
C PRO A 51 10.74 3.49 -3.35
N SER A 52 11.17 4.17 -2.29
CA SER A 52 12.21 3.64 -1.41
C SER A 52 11.74 2.37 -0.68
N PRO A 53 12.65 1.51 -0.19
CA PRO A 53 12.28 0.33 0.60
C PRO A 53 11.39 0.63 1.81
N LYS A 54 11.56 1.80 2.42
CA LYS A 54 10.71 2.26 3.52
C LYS A 54 9.32 2.63 3.02
N GLN A 55 9.23 3.30 1.87
CA GLN A 55 7.94 3.63 1.26
C GLN A 55 7.17 2.37 0.87
N SER A 56 7.80 1.39 0.22
CA SER A 56 7.13 0.13 -0.13
C SER A 56 6.65 -0.62 1.11
N SER A 57 7.48 -0.71 2.16
CA SER A 57 7.07 -1.30 3.43
C SER A 57 5.87 -0.60 4.08
N MET A 58 5.81 0.74 4.03
CA MET A 58 4.67 1.50 4.55
C MET A 58 3.43 1.34 3.67
N MET A 59 3.59 1.31 2.35
CA MET A 59 2.50 1.06 1.41
C MET A 59 1.86 -0.32 1.68
N SER A 60 2.67 -1.38 1.80
CA SER A 60 2.17 -2.73 2.11
C SER A 60 1.42 -2.78 3.43
N ARG A 61 1.93 -2.10 4.47
CA ARG A 61 1.26 -2.03 5.77
C ARG A 61 -0.11 -1.35 5.67
N LEU A 62 -0.19 -0.20 5.01
CA LEU A 62 -1.46 0.54 4.87
C LEU A 62 -2.50 -0.23 4.05
N VAL A 63 -2.07 -0.93 2.99
CA VAL A 63 -2.95 -1.79 2.21
C VAL A 63 -3.44 -2.96 3.05
N ALA A 64 -2.56 -3.60 3.84
CA ALA A 64 -2.96 -4.67 4.75
C ALA A 64 -3.96 -4.19 5.81
N GLU A 65 -3.73 -3.03 6.42
CA GLU A 65 -4.65 -2.41 7.39
C GLU A 65 -6.02 -2.11 6.75
N MET A 66 -6.04 -1.60 5.51
CA MET A 66 -7.28 -1.36 4.76
C MET A 66 -8.12 -2.63 4.57
N PHE A 67 -7.48 -3.77 4.27
CA PHE A 67 -8.18 -5.05 4.15
C PHE A 67 -8.54 -5.69 5.51
N ALA A 68 -7.75 -5.43 6.55
CA ALA A 68 -8.04 -5.92 7.89
C ALA A 68 -9.29 -5.23 8.48
N HIS A 69 -9.42 -3.91 8.32
CA HIS A 69 -10.58 -3.16 8.81
C HIS A 69 -11.84 -3.36 7.96
N GLY A 70 -11.71 -3.78 6.69
CA GLY A 70 -12.85 -4.14 5.85
C GLY A 70 -13.60 -5.41 6.29
N LYS A 71 -13.03 -6.21 7.19
CA LYS A 71 -13.69 -7.41 7.75
C LYS A 71 -14.72 -7.10 8.84
N GLU A 72 -14.75 -5.89 9.39
CA GLU A 72 -15.65 -5.53 10.49
C GLU A 72 -17.06 -5.13 10.00
N GLU A 73 -17.25 -4.82 8.70
CA GLU A 73 -18.53 -4.34 8.15
C GLU A 73 -19.17 -5.25 7.08
N GLY A 74 -18.63 -6.45 6.85
CA GLY A 74 -19.13 -7.33 5.80
C GLY A 74 -19.08 -8.77 6.21
N ASP A 75 -20.23 -9.28 6.66
CA ASP A 75 -20.54 -10.70 6.75
C ASP A 75 -20.42 -11.29 5.33
N CYS A 76 -19.21 -11.69 4.94
CA CYS A 76 -18.95 -12.36 3.68
C CYS A 76 -19.56 -13.77 3.77
N ASN A 77 -20.85 -13.89 3.46
CA ASN A 77 -21.47 -15.19 3.25
C ASN A 77 -20.74 -15.92 2.12
N VAL A 78 -20.00 -16.95 2.50
CA VAL A 78 -19.45 -17.94 1.58
C VAL A 78 -20.65 -18.64 0.94
N ILE A 79 -20.83 -18.46 -0.37
CA ILE A 79 -21.74 -19.29 -1.15
C ILE A 79 -21.05 -20.64 -1.32
N GLU A 80 -21.54 -21.65 -0.59
CA GLU A 80 -21.24 -23.08 -0.83
C GLU A 80 -21.98 -23.60 -2.07
#